data_AF-A0A8S1EEJ8-F1
#
_entry.id   AF-A0A8S1EEJ8-F1
#
_cell.length_a   1.000
_cell.length_b   1.000
_cell.length_c   1.000
_cell.angle_alpha   90.00
_cell.angle_beta   90.00
_cell.angle_gamma   90.00
#
_symmetry.space_group_name_H-M   'P 1'
#
loop_
_entity.id
_entity.type
_entity.pdbx_description
1 polymer ?
#
loop_
_entity_poly.entity_id
_entity_poly.type
_entity_poly.pdbx_seq_one_letter_code
_entity_poly.pdbx_strand_id
1 'polypeptide(L)'
;MSHWFHRNPIKPTEFVKFELKGVLTTDKCSKICGELRLLRDRLLSHFKSASNDLTEVQSDFFTYLRLFAGFLVEIESPGADVSGGKMNSKLIPVLRFKWGNSMLVNDPTEISDCWFEALSMIQCMAIWLTKHAAFIAGKDEVREFEAKECLQCLKQAAGMFQYVKDESTRISGANELQGSDFDPKVMEAYILMATAECQEIVIARAIEMKHNDTLISSLAANTSDIFSKAEQSISSLPEEIFSRWRKYLQLKHHFYLAYAYAFLGQAQLAEDKCGEAVRACKQGIAEYEVAKDFAEMYSKAPGPGMRIKPEKHLFFRQIEPLLRRHLEKAERENGFIYHQKVPDECPQLDTNVSYGIAKPESFTYPPAAEIWNPAVYSAFDISKAKMPDFSKMKKSSSKLDPVKEEKIYQTEKDPNNSSGCVIC
;
A
#
# COMPACT_ATOMS: atom_id res chain seq x y z
N MET A 1 12.91 14.35 -3.44
CA MET A 1 11.67 15.13 -3.36
C MET A 1 11.03 14.91 -1.99
N SER A 2 10.11 15.77 -1.56
CA SER A 2 9.15 15.42 -0.51
C SER A 2 8.04 14.55 -1.11
N HIS A 3 7.46 13.63 -0.32
CA HIS A 3 6.41 12.74 -0.80
C HIS A 3 5.14 12.91 0.02
N TRP A 4 4.00 12.73 -0.63
CA TRP A 4 2.70 12.65 0.02
C TRP A 4 1.96 11.41 -0.43
N PHE A 5 1.47 10.63 0.55
CA PHE A 5 0.71 9.43 0.31
C PHE A 5 -0.65 9.46 1.03
N HIS A 6 -1.72 9.15 0.28
CA HIS A 6 -3.05 8.97 0.85
C HIS A 6 -3.13 7.65 1.61
N ARG A 7 -3.85 7.61 2.74
CA ARG A 7 -4.03 6.38 3.52
C ARG A 7 -5.48 6.14 3.86
N ASN A 8 -5.97 4.97 3.45
CA ASN A 8 -7.22 4.40 3.92
C ASN A 8 -7.08 3.94 5.38
N PRO A 9 -8.18 3.87 6.15
CA PRO A 9 -8.16 3.44 7.56
C PRO A 9 -7.64 2.02 7.79
N ILE A 10 -7.09 1.75 8.98
CA ILE A 10 -6.84 0.38 9.46
C ILE A 10 -8.18 -0.33 9.69
N LYS A 11 -8.23 -1.63 9.40
CA LYS A 11 -9.42 -2.46 9.59
C LYS A 11 -9.71 -2.64 11.08
N PRO A 12 -10.92 -2.34 11.57
CA PRO A 12 -11.30 -2.70 12.93
C PRO A 12 -11.59 -4.20 13.04
N THR A 13 -11.49 -4.76 14.24
CA THR A 13 -11.85 -6.16 14.52
C THR A 13 -12.44 -6.29 15.91
N GLU A 14 -13.25 -7.33 16.12
CA GLU A 14 -13.72 -7.66 17.47
C GLU A 14 -12.60 -8.25 18.34
N PHE A 15 -12.76 -8.13 19.65
CA PHE A 15 -11.88 -8.80 20.59
C PHE A 15 -12.13 -10.31 20.56
N VAL A 16 -11.05 -11.10 20.43
CA VAL A 16 -11.12 -12.57 20.36
C VAL A 16 -10.45 -13.16 21.60
N LYS A 17 -11.22 -13.97 22.34
CA LYS A 17 -10.75 -14.56 23.61
C LYS A 17 -9.83 -15.77 23.43
N PHE A 18 -9.89 -16.45 22.29
CA PHE A 18 -9.21 -17.74 22.07
C PHE A 18 -9.57 -18.83 23.11
N GLU A 19 -10.73 -18.73 23.76
CA GLU A 19 -11.20 -19.71 24.74
C GLU A 19 -11.91 -20.88 24.04
N LEU A 20 -11.18 -21.96 23.76
CA LEU A 20 -11.73 -23.15 23.11
C LEU A 20 -12.29 -24.21 24.11
N LYS A 21 -12.34 -23.88 25.40
CA LYS A 21 -12.92 -24.72 26.48
C LYS A 21 -12.46 -26.18 26.37
N GLY A 22 -13.40 -27.13 26.26
CA GLY A 22 -13.13 -28.56 26.24
C GLY A 22 -12.28 -29.05 25.06
N VAL A 23 -12.05 -28.22 24.04
CA VAL A 23 -11.12 -28.52 22.93
C VAL A 23 -9.67 -28.50 23.41
N LEU A 24 -9.34 -27.71 24.44
CA LEU A 24 -8.00 -27.60 25.01
C LEU A 24 -7.79 -28.72 26.03
N THR A 25 -7.09 -29.79 25.66
CA THR A 25 -6.90 -30.96 26.55
C THR A 25 -5.59 -30.95 27.34
N THR A 26 -4.67 -30.01 27.05
CA THR A 26 -3.38 -29.89 27.73
C THR A 26 -3.02 -28.44 28.03
N ASP A 27 -2.13 -28.23 29.01
CA ASP A 27 -1.61 -26.90 29.37
C ASP A 27 -0.90 -26.20 28.20
N LYS A 28 -0.28 -26.97 27.29
CA LYS A 28 0.36 -26.43 26.08
C LYS A 28 -0.66 -25.83 25.12
N CYS A 29 -1.81 -26.48 24.93
CA CYS A 29 -2.91 -25.94 24.12
C CYS A 29 -3.43 -24.62 24.73
N SER A 30 -3.65 -24.61 26.05
CA SER A 30 -4.06 -23.41 26.79
C SER A 30 -3.05 -22.28 26.71
N LYS A 31 -1.74 -22.61 26.78
CA LYS A 31 -0.65 -21.65 26.62
C LYS A 31 -0.65 -21.00 25.24
N ILE A 32 -0.76 -21.78 24.16
CA ILE A 32 -0.84 -21.26 22.78
C ILE A 32 -1.99 -20.26 22.64
N CYS A 33 -3.19 -20.63 23.07
CA CYS A 33 -4.36 -19.73 23.01
C CYS A 33 -4.19 -18.48 23.87
N GLY A 34 -3.61 -18.60 25.06
CA GLY A 34 -3.31 -17.47 25.94
C GLY A 34 -2.31 -16.49 25.33
N GLU A 35 -1.23 -17.00 24.74
CA GLU A 35 -0.21 -16.19 24.04
C GLU A 35 -0.78 -15.55 22.76
N LEU A 36 -1.57 -16.28 21.96
CA LEU A 36 -2.24 -15.72 20.78
C LEU A 36 -3.12 -14.53 21.15
N ARG A 37 -3.89 -14.63 22.24
CA ARG A 37 -4.74 -13.53 22.71
C ARG A 37 -3.92 -12.28 23.04
N LEU A 38 -2.83 -12.44 23.80
CA LEU A 38 -1.98 -11.32 24.23
C LEU A 38 -1.23 -10.70 23.04
N LEU A 39 -0.65 -11.52 22.17
CA LEU A 39 0.06 -11.07 20.98
C LEU A 39 -0.87 -10.35 20.01
N ARG A 40 -2.08 -10.88 19.78
CA ARG A 40 -3.09 -10.23 18.93
C ARG A 40 -3.45 -8.85 19.45
N ASP A 41 -3.69 -8.71 20.75
CA ASP A 41 -4.04 -7.41 21.36
C ASP A 41 -2.89 -6.40 21.25
N ARG A 42 -1.65 -6.87 21.50
CA ARG A 42 -0.43 -6.05 21.34
C ARG A 42 -0.25 -5.57 19.91
N LEU A 43 -0.38 -6.46 18.92
CA LEU A 43 -0.31 -6.13 17.49
C LEU A 43 -1.36 -5.10 17.06
N LEU A 44 -2.61 -5.31 17.46
CA LEU A 44 -3.70 -4.37 17.16
C LEU A 44 -3.47 -3.01 17.82
N SER A 45 -2.76 -2.96 18.96
CA SER A 45 -2.32 -1.71 19.56
C SER A 45 -1.23 -1.04 18.73
N HIS A 46 -0.25 -1.79 18.24
CA HIS A 46 0.81 -1.25 17.37
C HIS A 46 0.23 -0.60 16.10
N PHE A 47 -0.80 -1.20 15.50
CA PHE A 47 -1.39 -0.66 14.27
C PHE A 47 -2.08 0.70 14.41
N LYS A 48 -2.33 1.17 15.64
CA LYS A 48 -2.91 2.50 15.89
C LYS A 48 -1.92 3.64 15.64
N SER A 49 -0.62 3.37 15.71
CA SER A 49 0.40 4.39 15.51
C SER A 49 1.40 3.99 14.43
N ALA A 50 1.51 4.84 13.42
CA ALA A 50 2.49 4.69 12.36
C ALA A 50 3.92 5.08 12.77
N SER A 51 4.13 5.63 13.98
CA SER A 51 5.45 6.01 14.48
C SER A 51 6.14 4.91 15.29
N ASN A 52 5.43 3.81 15.57
CA ASN A 52 6.00 2.64 16.23
C ASN A 52 7.20 2.07 15.48
N ASP A 53 8.13 1.47 16.22
CA ASP A 53 9.35 0.90 15.66
C ASP A 53 9.05 -0.27 14.71
N LEU A 54 9.59 -0.20 13.49
CA LEU A 54 9.35 -1.19 12.45
C LEU A 54 9.80 -2.59 12.88
N THR A 55 10.94 -2.70 13.56
CA THR A 55 11.53 -3.99 13.95
C THR A 55 10.69 -4.66 15.02
N GLU A 56 10.23 -3.90 16.02
CA GLU A 56 9.34 -4.39 17.07
C GLU A 56 8.02 -4.91 16.49
N VAL A 57 7.36 -4.10 15.64
CA VAL A 57 6.07 -4.48 15.04
C VAL A 57 6.21 -5.70 14.14
N GLN A 58 7.29 -5.79 13.34
CA GLN A 58 7.57 -6.97 12.51
C GLN A 58 7.84 -8.21 13.34
N SER A 59 8.65 -8.10 14.40
CA SER A 59 8.95 -9.21 15.31
C SER A 59 7.68 -9.79 15.91
N ASP A 60 6.79 -8.93 16.40
CA ASP A 60 5.51 -9.34 16.96
C ASP A 60 4.58 -9.96 15.93
N PHE A 61 4.55 -9.37 14.73
CA PHE A 61 3.71 -9.84 13.63
C PHE A 61 4.12 -11.25 13.22
N PHE A 62 5.41 -11.49 12.98
CA PHE A 62 5.90 -12.81 12.65
C PHE A 62 5.71 -13.80 13.81
N THR A 63 5.92 -13.38 15.06
CA THR A 63 5.67 -14.24 16.22
C THR A 63 4.20 -14.69 16.28
N TYR A 64 3.26 -13.78 16.02
CA TYR A 64 1.84 -14.10 15.95
C TYR A 64 1.53 -15.08 14.82
N LEU A 65 2.00 -14.82 13.59
CA LEU A 65 1.75 -15.72 12.46
C LEU A 65 2.30 -17.13 12.71
N ARG A 66 3.53 -17.23 13.21
CA ARG A 66 4.15 -18.53 13.54
C ARG A 66 3.36 -19.29 14.60
N LEU A 67 2.87 -18.60 15.63
CA LEU A 67 2.05 -19.22 16.66
C LEU A 67 0.65 -19.59 16.14
N PHE A 68 0.10 -18.83 15.19
CA PHE A 68 -1.21 -19.06 14.59
C PHE A 68 -1.20 -20.16 13.51
N ALA A 69 -0.02 -20.51 12.97
CA ALA A 69 0.15 -21.49 11.89
C ALA A 69 -0.58 -22.84 12.09
N GLY A 70 -0.61 -23.38 13.32
CA GLY A 70 -1.32 -24.64 13.61
C GLY A 70 -2.84 -24.56 13.46
N PHE A 71 -3.41 -23.35 13.37
CA PHE A 71 -4.81 -23.13 13.00
C PHE A 71 -5.06 -23.15 11.50
N LEU A 72 -4.02 -23.13 10.67
CA LEU A 72 -4.10 -23.07 9.21
C LEU A 72 -3.75 -24.41 8.55
N VAL A 73 -2.67 -25.04 9.00
CA VAL A 73 -2.14 -26.29 8.44
C VAL A 73 -1.99 -27.38 9.48
N GLU A 74 -2.05 -28.63 9.02
CA GLU A 74 -1.75 -29.79 9.85
C GLU A 74 -0.27 -29.82 10.27
N ILE A 75 -0.03 -30.17 11.55
CA ILE A 75 1.32 -30.23 12.13
C ILE A 75 1.80 -31.68 12.15
N GLU A 76 2.47 -32.09 11.07
CA GLU A 76 3.12 -33.40 10.95
C GLU A 76 4.52 -33.43 11.58
N SER A 77 5.19 -32.28 11.62
CA SER A 77 6.52 -32.11 12.20
C SER A 77 6.69 -30.71 12.83
N PRO A 78 7.62 -30.53 13.78
CA PRO A 78 8.00 -29.20 14.24
C PRO A 78 8.46 -28.31 13.07
N GLY A 79 8.13 -27.02 13.13
CA GLY A 79 8.49 -26.07 12.07
C GLY A 79 7.75 -26.31 10.74
N ALA A 80 6.55 -26.89 10.78
CA ALA A 80 5.75 -27.15 9.59
C ALA A 80 5.56 -25.86 8.76
N ASP A 81 6.00 -25.92 7.50
CA ASP A 81 5.72 -24.88 6.51
C ASP A 81 4.21 -24.75 6.28
N VAL A 82 3.75 -23.51 6.13
CA VAL A 82 2.36 -23.12 5.85
C VAL A 82 2.13 -22.97 4.34
N SER A 83 3.20 -22.87 3.54
CA SER A 83 3.13 -22.74 2.08
C SER A 83 2.85 -24.09 1.39
N GLY A 84 2.01 -24.06 0.33
CA GLY A 84 1.86 -25.07 -0.72
C GLY A 84 1.63 -26.54 -0.34
N GLY A 85 0.40 -27.05 -0.52
CA GLY A 85 0.15 -28.49 -0.73
C GLY A 85 -0.07 -29.37 0.50
N LYS A 86 -0.15 -28.81 1.71
CA LYS A 86 -0.45 -29.57 2.94
C LYS A 86 -1.93 -29.64 3.27
N MET A 87 -2.31 -30.65 4.06
CA MET A 87 -3.68 -30.80 4.56
C MET A 87 -4.07 -29.62 5.44
N ASN A 88 -5.32 -29.15 5.23
CA ASN A 88 -5.93 -28.09 6.01
C ASN A 88 -6.02 -28.48 7.49
N SER A 89 -5.73 -27.54 8.39
CA SER A 89 -5.86 -27.78 9.82
C SER A 89 -7.31 -28.10 10.22
N LYS A 90 -7.48 -29.09 11.10
CA LYS A 90 -8.77 -29.40 11.74
C LYS A 90 -9.30 -28.24 12.58
N LEU A 91 -8.45 -27.26 12.90
CA LEU A 91 -8.77 -26.10 13.73
C LEU A 91 -9.30 -24.91 12.93
N ILE A 92 -9.27 -24.94 11.59
CA ILE A 92 -9.75 -23.83 10.75
C ILE A 92 -11.12 -23.29 11.19
N PRO A 93 -12.15 -24.12 11.48
CA PRO A 93 -13.48 -23.59 11.72
C PRO A 93 -13.80 -23.37 13.20
N VAL A 94 -12.84 -23.53 14.12
CA VAL A 94 -13.09 -23.56 15.57
C VAL A 94 -13.29 -22.17 16.19
N LEU A 95 -12.90 -21.11 15.48
CA LEU A 95 -13.00 -19.73 15.94
C LEU A 95 -13.77 -18.89 14.93
N ARG A 96 -14.67 -18.05 15.44
CA ARG A 96 -15.30 -16.99 14.67
C ARG A 96 -14.46 -15.73 14.76
N PHE A 97 -14.25 -15.08 13.63
CA PHE A 97 -13.61 -13.78 13.54
C PHE A 97 -14.54 -12.79 12.85
N LYS A 98 -14.41 -11.52 13.25
CA LYS A 98 -15.14 -10.40 12.65
C LYS A 98 -14.17 -9.27 12.36
N TRP A 99 -14.16 -8.83 11.12
CA TRP A 99 -13.29 -7.75 10.64
C TRP A 99 -14.10 -6.72 9.87
N GLY A 100 -13.78 -5.45 10.08
CA GLY A 100 -14.21 -4.36 9.21
C GLY A 100 -13.39 -4.32 7.92
N ASN A 101 -13.77 -3.39 7.05
CA ASN A 101 -13.08 -3.12 5.80
C ASN A 101 -12.48 -1.71 5.85
N SER A 102 -11.37 -1.49 5.13
CA SER A 102 -10.75 -0.17 5.05
C SER A 102 -11.66 0.83 4.33
N MET A 103 -12.36 0.37 3.28
CA MET A 103 -13.26 1.20 2.49
C MET A 103 -14.71 1.15 2.98
N LEU A 104 -15.21 -0.04 3.33
CA LEU A 104 -16.57 -0.25 3.83
C LEU A 104 -16.62 -0.20 5.36
N VAL A 105 -16.31 0.97 5.93
CA VAL A 105 -16.15 1.18 7.39
C VAL A 105 -17.37 0.73 8.21
N ASN A 106 -18.57 0.78 7.62
CA ASN A 106 -19.83 0.41 8.28
C ASN A 106 -20.30 -1.03 8.03
N ASP A 107 -19.62 -1.79 7.17
CA ASP A 107 -20.01 -3.14 6.75
C ASP A 107 -18.96 -4.17 7.19
N PRO A 108 -18.88 -4.51 8.49
CA PRO A 108 -18.01 -5.59 8.93
C PRO A 108 -18.49 -6.93 8.39
N THR A 109 -17.56 -7.87 8.24
CA THR A 109 -17.81 -9.25 7.82
C THR A 109 -17.39 -10.21 8.92
N GLU A 110 -18.08 -11.35 9.01
CA GLU A 110 -17.76 -12.41 9.96
C GLU A 110 -17.84 -13.79 9.31
N ILE A 111 -16.94 -14.68 9.74
CA ILE A 111 -16.87 -16.09 9.32
C ILE A 111 -16.17 -16.90 10.43
N SER A 112 -16.44 -18.21 10.47
CA SER A 112 -15.67 -19.14 11.29
C SER A 112 -14.64 -19.86 10.44
N ASP A 113 -13.56 -19.13 10.14
CA ASP A 113 -12.45 -19.59 9.31
C ASP A 113 -11.16 -18.90 9.76
N CYS A 114 -10.16 -19.66 10.17
CA CYS A 114 -8.87 -19.12 10.61
C CYS A 114 -8.07 -18.48 9.48
N TRP A 115 -8.27 -18.86 8.20
CA TRP A 115 -7.64 -18.15 7.08
C TRP A 115 -8.14 -16.71 6.99
N PHE A 116 -9.39 -16.44 7.33
CA PHE A 116 -9.92 -15.08 7.36
C PHE A 116 -9.22 -14.19 8.40
N GLU A 117 -8.90 -14.72 9.58
CA GLU A 117 -8.08 -14.00 10.57
C GLU A 117 -6.65 -13.76 10.05
N ALA A 118 -6.01 -14.82 9.55
CA ALA A 118 -4.63 -14.75 9.07
C ALA A 118 -4.49 -13.70 7.95
N LEU A 119 -5.33 -13.77 6.92
CA LEU A 119 -5.30 -12.83 5.80
C LEU A 119 -5.70 -11.41 6.22
N SER A 120 -6.68 -11.24 7.12
CA SER A 120 -7.05 -9.92 7.63
C SER A 120 -5.93 -9.27 8.45
N MET A 121 -5.20 -10.06 9.25
CA MET A 121 -4.05 -9.58 10.01
C MET A 121 -2.87 -9.20 9.10
N ILE A 122 -2.57 -10.03 8.08
CA ILE A 122 -1.54 -9.72 7.07
C ILE A 122 -1.91 -8.43 6.33
N GLN A 123 -3.18 -8.27 5.95
CA GLN A 123 -3.66 -7.05 5.31
C GLN A 123 -3.53 -5.82 6.22
N CYS A 124 -3.85 -5.94 7.52
CA CYS A 124 -3.62 -4.86 8.49
C CYS A 124 -2.15 -4.48 8.60
N MET A 125 -1.24 -5.46 8.62
CA MET A 125 0.19 -5.22 8.61
C MET A 125 0.62 -4.50 7.33
N ALA A 126 0.12 -4.92 6.16
CA ALA A 126 0.40 -4.25 4.90
C ALA A 126 -0.09 -2.79 4.90
N ILE A 127 -1.32 -2.52 5.37
CA ILE A 127 -1.83 -1.16 5.51
C ILE A 127 -0.97 -0.36 6.50
N TRP A 128 -0.56 -0.95 7.63
CA TRP A 128 0.32 -0.29 8.58
C TRP A 128 1.69 0.05 7.99
N LEU A 129 2.31 -0.86 7.23
CA LEU A 129 3.57 -0.60 6.52
C LEU A 129 3.44 0.59 5.56
N THR A 130 2.33 0.69 4.81
CA THR A 130 2.11 1.88 3.95
C THR A 130 2.00 3.15 4.81
N LYS A 131 1.34 3.10 5.97
CA LYS A 131 1.21 4.24 6.88
C LYS A 131 2.54 4.62 7.52
N HIS A 132 3.36 3.66 7.92
CA HIS A 132 4.70 3.87 8.44
C HIS A 132 5.59 4.53 7.37
N ALA A 133 5.53 4.05 6.12
CA ALA A 133 6.19 4.70 4.99
C ALA A 133 5.73 6.15 4.79
N ALA A 134 4.43 6.45 4.93
CA ALA A 134 3.90 7.80 4.85
C ALA A 134 4.30 8.69 6.03
N PHE A 135 4.44 8.12 7.22
CA PHE A 135 4.97 8.81 8.39
C PHE A 135 6.44 9.20 8.18
N ILE A 136 7.27 8.28 7.70
CA ILE A 136 8.67 8.55 7.36
C ILE A 136 8.76 9.63 6.28
N ALA A 137 8.01 9.47 5.18
CA ALA A 137 7.99 10.41 4.06
C ALA A 137 7.52 11.82 4.45
N GLY A 138 6.76 11.95 5.54
CA GLY A 138 6.21 13.20 6.04
C GLY A 138 7.14 13.99 6.99
N LYS A 139 8.31 13.45 7.36
CA LYS A 139 9.27 14.13 8.25
C LYS A 139 9.87 15.40 7.61
N ASP A 140 10.29 16.35 8.46
CA ASP A 140 10.97 17.59 8.05
C ASP A 140 12.23 17.31 7.22
N GLU A 141 13.00 16.28 7.64
CA GLU A 141 14.21 15.75 6.99
C GLU A 141 14.11 14.22 6.98
N VAL A 142 14.45 13.58 5.85
CA VAL A 142 14.26 12.15 5.56
C VAL A 142 15.58 11.63 5.04
N ARG A 143 16.44 11.15 5.93
CA ARG A 143 17.81 10.72 5.57
C ARG A 143 17.79 9.54 4.60
N GLU A 144 18.92 9.28 3.93
CA GLU A 144 19.01 8.15 2.96
C GLU A 144 18.54 6.80 3.53
N PHE A 145 18.86 6.48 4.79
CA PHE A 145 18.41 5.23 5.41
C PHE A 145 16.89 5.19 5.63
N GLU A 146 16.28 6.34 5.93
CA GLU A 146 14.83 6.48 6.11
C GLU A 146 14.10 6.36 4.76
N ALA A 147 14.69 6.89 3.69
CA ALA A 147 14.17 6.69 2.33
C ALA A 147 14.21 5.21 1.91
N LYS A 148 15.29 4.49 2.25
CA LYS A 148 15.40 3.04 2.03
C LYS A 148 14.36 2.27 2.85
N GLU A 149 14.14 2.65 4.11
CA GLU A 149 13.12 2.06 4.97
C GLU A 149 11.70 2.30 4.41
N CYS A 150 11.41 3.53 3.98
CA CYS A 150 10.15 3.88 3.32
C CYS A 150 9.90 3.02 2.07
N LEU A 151 10.91 2.89 1.20
CA LEU A 151 10.86 2.04 0.01
C LEU A 151 10.62 0.56 0.39
N GLN A 152 11.33 0.06 1.40
CA GLN A 152 11.22 -1.32 1.84
C GLN A 152 9.82 -1.63 2.40
N CYS A 153 9.26 -0.74 3.21
CA CYS A 153 7.91 -0.87 3.74
C CYS A 153 6.86 -0.97 2.63
N LEU A 154 6.95 -0.13 1.59
CA LEU A 154 6.01 -0.14 0.48
C LEU A 154 6.13 -1.41 -0.38
N LYS A 155 7.35 -1.88 -0.65
CA LYS A 155 7.58 -3.15 -1.38
C LYS A 155 7.01 -4.35 -0.63
N GLN A 156 7.23 -4.40 0.69
CA GLN A 156 6.69 -5.45 1.56
C GLN A 156 5.17 -5.39 1.63
N ALA A 157 4.59 -4.19 1.74
CA ALA A 157 3.13 -4.02 1.72
C ALA A 157 2.53 -4.53 0.40
N ALA A 158 3.09 -4.16 -0.75
CA ALA A 158 2.64 -4.64 -2.06
C ALA A 158 2.69 -6.18 -2.14
N GLY A 159 3.75 -6.78 -1.61
CA GLY A 159 3.91 -8.22 -1.50
C GLY A 159 2.86 -8.92 -0.64
N MET A 160 2.58 -8.35 0.53
CA MET A 160 1.56 -8.84 1.44
C MET A 160 0.15 -8.71 0.85
N PHE A 161 -0.16 -7.62 0.15
CA PHE A 161 -1.44 -7.48 -0.56
C PHE A 161 -1.56 -8.51 -1.68
N GLN A 162 -0.50 -8.76 -2.43
CA GLN A 162 -0.47 -9.80 -3.46
C GLN A 162 -0.73 -11.18 -2.85
N TYR A 163 -0.05 -11.53 -1.75
CA TYR A 163 -0.30 -12.78 -1.03
C TYR A 163 -1.76 -12.90 -0.55
N VAL A 164 -2.33 -11.84 0.04
CA VAL A 164 -3.73 -11.85 0.48
C VAL A 164 -4.68 -12.04 -0.70
N LYS A 165 -4.43 -11.39 -1.85
CA LYS A 165 -5.22 -11.55 -3.07
C LYS A 165 -5.19 -13.00 -3.55
N ASP A 166 -4.02 -13.61 -3.63
CA ASP A 166 -3.85 -14.97 -4.15
C ASP A 166 -4.48 -16.03 -3.22
N GLU A 167 -4.31 -15.86 -1.91
CA GLU A 167 -4.84 -16.79 -0.90
C GLU A 167 -6.32 -16.53 -0.53
N SER A 168 -6.92 -15.43 -0.98
CA SER A 168 -8.31 -15.06 -0.67
C SER A 168 -9.33 -16.13 -1.10
N THR A 169 -8.99 -16.90 -2.15
CA THR A 169 -9.81 -17.98 -2.70
C THR A 169 -10.05 -19.13 -1.71
N ARG A 170 -9.22 -19.25 -0.65
CA ARG A 170 -9.45 -20.20 0.44
C ARG A 170 -10.69 -19.89 1.26
N ILE A 171 -11.07 -18.62 1.31
CA ILE A 171 -12.17 -18.15 2.15
C ILE A 171 -13.46 -18.15 1.33
N SER A 172 -14.40 -18.99 1.74
CA SER A 172 -15.69 -19.10 1.06
C SER A 172 -16.48 -17.78 1.14
N GLY A 173 -16.80 -17.20 -0.03
CA GLY A 173 -17.59 -15.97 -0.14
C GLY A 173 -16.79 -14.66 0.00
N ALA A 174 -15.45 -14.70 0.08
CA ALA A 174 -14.63 -13.50 0.28
C ALA A 174 -14.83 -12.44 -0.81
N ASN A 175 -15.00 -12.86 -2.07
CA ASN A 175 -15.10 -11.96 -3.22
C ASN A 175 -16.55 -11.56 -3.54
N GLU A 176 -17.53 -11.96 -2.74
CA GLU A 176 -18.95 -11.68 -3.00
C GLU A 176 -19.37 -10.28 -2.52
N LEU A 177 -18.62 -9.70 -1.57
CA LEU A 177 -18.88 -8.34 -1.10
C LEU A 177 -18.08 -7.34 -1.94
N GLN A 178 -18.76 -6.74 -2.92
CA GLN A 178 -18.18 -5.68 -3.75
C GLN A 178 -17.65 -4.52 -2.89
N GLY A 179 -16.43 -4.07 -3.20
CA GLY A 179 -15.73 -3.00 -2.49
C GLY A 179 -15.19 -3.40 -1.11
N SER A 180 -15.36 -4.65 -0.68
CA SER A 180 -14.69 -5.15 0.51
C SER A 180 -13.19 -5.22 0.30
N ASP A 181 -12.48 -5.41 1.39
CA ASP A 181 -11.04 -5.58 1.36
C ASP A 181 -10.60 -6.86 0.65
N PHE A 182 -11.46 -7.87 0.52
CA PHE A 182 -11.16 -9.07 -0.26
C PHE A 182 -11.62 -8.97 -1.72
N ASP A 183 -12.31 -7.90 -2.12
CA ASP A 183 -12.64 -7.66 -3.52
C ASP A 183 -11.34 -7.58 -4.35
N PRO A 184 -11.16 -8.43 -5.39
CA PRO A 184 -9.96 -8.42 -6.21
C PRO A 184 -9.62 -7.05 -6.80
N LYS A 185 -10.62 -6.20 -7.06
CA LYS A 185 -10.43 -4.82 -7.55
C LYS A 185 -9.77 -3.92 -6.51
N VAL A 186 -10.20 -4.05 -5.25
CA VAL A 186 -9.63 -3.29 -4.12
C VAL A 186 -8.21 -3.76 -3.85
N MET A 187 -7.99 -5.07 -3.83
CA MET A 187 -6.65 -5.66 -3.69
C MET A 187 -5.69 -5.22 -4.79
N GLU A 188 -6.13 -5.27 -6.05
CA GLU A 188 -5.31 -4.81 -7.18
C GLU A 188 -4.92 -3.33 -7.04
N ALA A 189 -5.86 -2.47 -6.66
CA ALA A 189 -5.56 -1.06 -6.44
C ALA A 189 -4.56 -0.84 -5.29
N TYR A 190 -4.61 -1.63 -4.22
CA TYR A 190 -3.59 -1.57 -3.15
C TYR A 190 -2.20 -1.99 -3.62
N ILE A 191 -2.11 -3.09 -4.39
CA ILE A 191 -0.84 -3.59 -4.94
C ILE A 191 -0.21 -2.55 -5.88
N LEU A 192 -1.01 -2.03 -6.82
CA LEU A 192 -0.56 -1.04 -7.79
C LEU A 192 -0.21 0.29 -7.10
N MET A 193 -1.01 0.76 -6.15
CA MET A 193 -0.72 1.98 -5.40
C MET A 193 0.59 1.86 -4.61
N ALA A 194 0.79 0.79 -3.85
CA ALA A 194 2.03 0.60 -3.11
C ALA A 194 3.25 0.49 -4.04
N THR A 195 3.09 -0.14 -5.21
CA THR A 195 4.14 -0.25 -6.23
C THR A 195 4.47 1.12 -6.86
N ALA A 196 3.45 1.92 -7.18
CA ALA A 196 3.63 3.27 -7.71
C ALA A 196 4.28 4.20 -6.68
N GLU A 197 3.86 4.14 -5.42
CA GLU A 197 4.48 4.88 -4.32
C GLU A 197 5.95 4.49 -4.10
N CYS A 198 6.32 3.21 -4.26
CA CYS A 198 7.74 2.81 -4.31
C CYS A 198 8.49 3.52 -5.44
N GLN A 199 7.87 3.55 -6.63
CA GLN A 199 8.46 4.12 -7.83
C GLN A 199 8.70 5.63 -7.69
N GLU A 200 7.85 6.35 -6.94
CA GLU A 200 8.07 7.76 -6.60
C GLU A 200 9.43 7.99 -5.93
N ILE A 201 9.78 7.14 -4.96
CA ILE A 201 11.04 7.21 -4.21
C ILE A 201 12.22 6.91 -5.14
N VAL A 202 12.06 5.93 -6.03
CA VAL A 202 13.08 5.60 -7.04
C VAL A 202 13.32 6.77 -7.99
N ILE A 203 12.28 7.44 -8.47
CA ILE A 203 12.41 8.64 -9.31
C ILE A 203 13.12 9.76 -8.55
N ALA A 204 12.75 9.98 -7.28
CA ALA A 204 13.42 10.97 -6.43
C ALA A 204 14.92 10.72 -6.35
N ARG A 205 15.32 9.47 -6.13
CA ARG A 205 16.72 9.08 -6.08
C ARG A 205 17.40 9.19 -7.45
N ALA A 206 16.72 8.84 -8.54
CA ALA A 206 17.25 8.96 -9.89
C ALA A 206 17.60 10.41 -10.25
N ILE A 207 16.72 11.36 -9.90
CA ILE A 207 16.93 12.81 -10.06
C ILE A 207 18.10 13.28 -9.19
N GLU A 208 18.14 12.87 -7.93
CA GLU A 208 19.20 13.25 -6.98
C GLU A 208 20.58 12.79 -7.45
N MET A 209 20.66 11.55 -7.95
CA MET A 209 21.88 10.95 -8.50
C MET A 209 22.21 11.44 -9.92
N LYS A 210 21.43 12.38 -10.48
CA LYS A 210 21.62 12.96 -11.81
C LYS A 210 21.70 11.90 -12.92
N HIS A 211 20.82 10.90 -12.85
CA HIS A 211 20.66 9.95 -13.96
C HIS A 211 20.18 10.67 -15.23
N ASN A 212 20.33 10.00 -16.38
CA ASN A 212 19.88 10.51 -17.68
C ASN A 212 18.39 10.89 -17.64
N ASP A 213 18.05 12.06 -18.19
CA ASP A 213 16.69 12.58 -18.32
C ASP A 213 15.75 11.61 -19.05
N THR A 214 16.23 10.86 -20.06
CA THR A 214 15.43 9.81 -20.71
C THR A 214 14.98 8.74 -19.71
N LEU A 215 15.88 8.27 -18.85
CA LEU A 215 15.54 7.27 -17.82
C LEU A 215 14.53 7.83 -16.82
N ILE A 216 14.72 9.06 -16.37
CA ILE A 216 13.81 9.72 -15.41
C ILE A 216 12.42 9.89 -16.04
N SER A 217 12.37 10.31 -17.30
CA SER A 217 11.13 10.45 -18.08
C SER A 217 10.38 9.13 -18.17
N SER A 218 11.05 8.04 -18.56
CA SER A 218 10.41 6.73 -18.69
C SER A 218 9.96 6.15 -17.35
N LEU A 219 10.74 6.33 -16.28
CA LEU A 219 10.32 5.94 -14.92
C LEU A 219 9.04 6.70 -14.49
N ALA A 220 8.98 8.01 -14.74
CA ALA A 220 7.81 8.83 -14.44
C ALA A 220 6.58 8.45 -15.29
N ALA A 221 6.78 8.17 -16.58
CA ALA A 221 5.71 7.71 -17.47
C ALA A 221 5.14 6.36 -17.01
N ASN A 222 6.01 5.41 -16.66
CA ASN A 222 5.60 4.12 -16.10
C ASN A 222 4.85 4.28 -14.76
N THR A 223 5.32 5.16 -13.88
CA THR A 223 4.66 5.47 -12.59
C THR A 223 3.26 6.02 -12.79
N SER A 224 3.12 6.96 -13.74
CA SER A 224 1.84 7.54 -14.13
C SER A 224 0.87 6.46 -14.62
N ASP A 225 1.34 5.53 -15.45
CA ASP A 225 0.53 4.39 -15.94
C ASP A 225 0.09 3.44 -14.81
N ILE A 226 0.97 3.13 -13.86
CA ILE A 226 0.60 2.30 -12.69
C ILE A 226 -0.50 2.97 -11.87
N PHE A 227 -0.41 4.28 -11.60
CA PHE A 227 -1.47 5.02 -10.91
C PHE A 227 -2.80 5.03 -11.69
N SER A 228 -2.74 5.15 -13.02
CA SER A 228 -3.93 5.06 -13.88
C SER A 228 -4.59 3.69 -13.78
N LYS A 229 -3.80 2.60 -13.85
CA LYS A 229 -4.29 1.22 -13.69
C LYS A 229 -4.89 0.97 -12.30
N ALA A 230 -4.30 1.55 -11.25
CA ALA A 230 -4.84 1.48 -9.91
C ALA A 230 -6.23 2.14 -9.83
N GLU A 231 -6.41 3.32 -10.44
CA GLU A 231 -7.71 4.01 -10.50
C GLU A 231 -8.74 3.19 -11.28
N GLN A 232 -8.35 2.70 -12.46
CA GLN A 232 -9.23 1.91 -13.33
C GLN A 232 -9.73 0.65 -12.61
N SER A 233 -8.90 0.02 -11.80
CA SER A 233 -9.26 -1.16 -11.00
C SER A 233 -10.47 -0.91 -10.10
N ILE A 234 -10.58 0.28 -9.51
CA ILE A 234 -11.66 0.67 -8.59
C ILE A 234 -12.69 1.62 -9.22
N SER A 235 -12.56 1.94 -10.51
CA SER A 235 -13.42 2.91 -11.22
C SER A 235 -14.90 2.52 -11.25
N SER A 236 -15.17 1.21 -11.21
CA SER A 236 -16.51 0.60 -11.21
C SER A 236 -17.11 0.44 -9.80
N LEU A 237 -16.38 0.83 -8.75
CA LEU A 237 -16.86 0.77 -7.37
C LEU A 237 -17.64 2.03 -7.00
N PRO A 238 -18.50 1.99 -5.96
CA PRO A 238 -19.39 3.08 -5.62
C PRO A 238 -18.65 4.39 -5.31
N GLU A 239 -18.98 5.46 -6.05
CA GLU A 239 -18.25 6.72 -6.00
C GLU A 239 -18.36 7.39 -4.63
N GLU A 240 -19.49 7.27 -3.95
CA GLU A 240 -19.71 7.86 -2.63
C GLU A 240 -18.74 7.34 -1.55
N ILE A 241 -18.17 6.15 -1.76
CA ILE A 241 -17.18 5.54 -0.87
C ILE A 241 -15.75 5.73 -1.43
N PHE A 242 -15.56 5.51 -2.74
CA PHE A 242 -14.23 5.41 -3.35
C PHE A 242 -13.72 6.72 -3.96
N SER A 243 -14.55 7.77 -4.06
CA SER A 243 -14.20 9.02 -4.76
C SER A 243 -12.88 9.60 -4.28
N ARG A 244 -12.66 9.75 -2.96
CA ARG A 244 -11.39 10.31 -2.45
C ARG A 244 -10.17 9.51 -2.88
N TRP A 245 -10.23 8.18 -2.78
CA TRP A 245 -9.11 7.33 -3.19
C TRP A 245 -8.86 7.44 -4.70
N ARG A 246 -9.93 7.44 -5.51
CA ARG A 246 -9.83 7.66 -6.97
C ARG A 246 -9.21 9.02 -7.30
N LYS A 247 -9.63 10.11 -6.65
CA LYS A 247 -9.06 11.45 -6.87
C LYS A 247 -7.57 11.51 -6.52
N TYR A 248 -7.12 10.77 -5.50
CA TYR A 248 -5.69 10.65 -5.20
C TYR A 248 -4.92 9.97 -6.33
N LEU A 249 -5.43 8.84 -6.84
CA LEU A 249 -4.80 8.09 -7.93
C LEU A 249 -4.77 8.91 -9.24
N GLN A 250 -5.86 9.63 -9.54
CA GLN A 250 -5.94 10.56 -10.70
C GLN A 250 -4.96 11.72 -10.56
N LEU A 251 -4.89 12.35 -9.38
CA LEU A 251 -3.90 13.38 -9.09
C LEU A 251 -2.48 12.88 -9.35
N LYS A 252 -2.12 11.71 -8.80
CA LYS A 252 -0.78 11.15 -8.92
C LYS A 252 -0.44 10.75 -10.35
N HIS A 253 -1.42 10.22 -11.10
CA HIS A 253 -1.29 9.95 -12.52
C HIS A 253 -0.84 11.19 -13.30
N HIS A 254 -1.60 12.29 -13.23
CA HIS A 254 -1.27 13.53 -13.96
C HIS A 254 -0.01 14.20 -13.42
N PHE A 255 0.23 14.14 -12.11
CA PHE A 255 1.43 14.67 -11.49
C PHE A 255 2.71 14.01 -12.02
N TYR A 256 2.72 12.68 -12.16
CA TYR A 256 3.86 11.96 -12.73
C TYR A 256 3.93 12.07 -14.25
N LEU A 257 2.80 12.29 -14.93
CA LEU A 257 2.80 12.59 -16.35
C LEU A 257 3.47 13.94 -16.65
N ALA A 258 3.23 14.95 -15.79
CA ALA A 258 3.94 16.23 -15.85
C ALA A 258 5.46 16.07 -15.71
N TYR A 259 5.92 15.26 -14.75
CA TYR A 259 7.33 14.89 -14.61
C TYR A 259 7.89 14.21 -15.87
N ALA A 260 7.15 13.24 -16.41
CA ALA A 260 7.58 12.48 -17.58
C ALA A 260 7.86 13.40 -18.78
N TYR A 261 6.94 14.33 -19.07
CA TYR A 261 7.11 15.28 -20.16
C TYR A 261 8.19 16.33 -19.90
N ALA A 262 8.39 16.77 -18.66
CA ALA A 262 9.44 17.73 -18.32
C ALA A 262 10.84 17.17 -18.58
N PHE A 263 11.06 15.92 -18.17
CA PHE A 263 12.32 15.22 -18.40
C PHE A 263 12.47 14.77 -19.86
N LEU A 264 11.38 14.44 -20.56
CA LEU A 264 11.42 14.22 -22.00
C LEU A 264 11.90 15.47 -22.74
N GLY A 265 11.39 16.64 -22.35
CA GLY A 265 11.82 17.91 -22.92
C GLY A 265 13.30 18.19 -22.70
N GLN A 266 13.85 17.87 -21.52
CA GLN A 266 15.31 17.97 -21.31
C GLN A 266 16.10 16.98 -22.17
N ALA A 267 15.64 15.73 -22.30
CA ALA A 267 16.28 14.73 -23.15
C ALA A 267 16.30 15.16 -24.63
N GLN A 268 15.17 15.65 -25.15
CA GLN A 268 15.08 16.15 -26.53
C GLN A 268 15.94 17.38 -26.76
N LEU A 269 16.03 18.28 -25.77
CA LEU A 269 16.90 19.44 -25.84
C LEU A 269 18.37 19.04 -25.93
N ALA A 270 18.78 17.99 -25.22
CA ALA A 270 20.14 17.44 -25.28
C ALA A 270 20.46 16.74 -26.62
N GLU A 271 19.44 16.39 -27.41
CA GLU A 271 19.56 15.85 -28.77
C GLU A 271 19.36 16.92 -29.86
N ASP A 272 19.44 18.21 -29.50
CA ASP A 272 19.22 19.35 -30.39
C ASP A 272 17.81 19.39 -31.03
N LYS A 273 16.83 18.65 -30.49
CA LYS A 273 15.41 18.65 -30.92
C LYS A 273 14.61 19.69 -30.14
N CYS A 274 15.05 20.93 -30.20
CA CYS A 274 14.52 22.04 -29.41
C CYS A 274 13.03 22.32 -29.64
N GLY A 275 12.54 22.20 -30.87
CA GLY A 275 11.11 22.37 -31.18
C GLY A 275 10.22 21.34 -30.47
N GLU A 276 10.65 20.07 -30.46
CA GLU A 276 9.98 18.99 -29.73
C GLU A 276 10.08 19.19 -28.21
N ALA A 277 11.26 19.61 -27.72
CA ALA A 277 11.48 19.89 -26.31
C ALA A 277 10.51 20.96 -25.77
N VAL A 278 10.30 22.05 -26.51
CA VAL A 278 9.31 23.08 -26.15
C VAL A 278 7.91 22.48 -26.09
N ARG A 279 7.53 21.65 -27.06
CA ARG A 279 6.20 21.01 -27.09
C ARG A 279 5.97 20.05 -25.92
N ALA A 280 6.99 19.25 -25.57
CA ALA A 280 6.96 18.35 -24.42
C ALA A 280 6.85 19.14 -23.11
N CYS A 281 7.68 20.15 -22.89
CA CYS A 281 7.60 20.99 -21.68
C CYS A 281 6.25 21.70 -21.53
N LYS A 282 5.64 22.16 -22.64
CA LYS A 282 4.27 22.71 -22.62
C LYS A 282 3.22 21.68 -22.22
N GLN A 283 3.34 20.44 -22.67
CA GLN A 283 2.48 19.34 -22.22
C GLN A 283 2.64 19.11 -20.71
N GLY A 284 3.88 19.10 -20.20
CA GLY A 284 4.14 18.92 -18.78
C GLY A 284 3.43 19.95 -17.89
N ILE A 285 3.39 21.22 -18.31
CA ILE A 285 2.63 22.26 -17.60
C ILE A 285 1.12 22.02 -17.68
N ALA A 286 0.60 21.63 -18.85
CA ALA A 286 -0.82 21.33 -19.01
C ALA A 286 -1.27 20.18 -18.09
N GLU A 287 -0.50 19.10 -18.02
CA GLU A 287 -0.78 17.97 -17.10
C GLU A 287 -0.74 18.39 -15.63
N TYR A 288 0.17 19.31 -15.27
CA TYR A 288 0.24 19.84 -13.90
C TYR A 288 -1.02 20.65 -13.52
N GLU A 289 -1.57 21.45 -14.43
CA GLU A 289 -2.83 22.15 -14.17
C GLU A 289 -3.99 21.16 -13.98
N VAL A 290 -4.03 20.06 -14.76
CA VAL A 290 -5.00 18.97 -14.52
C VAL A 290 -4.79 18.32 -13.15
N ALA A 291 -3.54 18.08 -12.74
CA ALA A 291 -3.23 17.54 -11.42
C ALA A 291 -3.70 18.46 -10.28
N LYS A 292 -3.66 19.79 -10.49
CA LYS A 292 -4.13 20.81 -9.55
C LYS A 292 -5.65 20.80 -9.41
N ASP A 293 -6.38 20.63 -10.51
CA ASP A 293 -7.83 20.44 -10.46
C ASP A 293 -8.18 19.18 -9.65
N PHE A 294 -7.46 18.08 -9.86
CA PHE A 294 -7.65 16.87 -9.06
C PHE A 294 -7.28 17.03 -7.59
N ALA A 295 -6.29 17.87 -7.25
CA ALA A 295 -5.97 18.19 -5.85
C ALA A 295 -7.13 18.90 -5.15
N GLU A 296 -7.77 19.86 -5.85
CA GLU A 296 -8.96 20.52 -5.34
C GLU A 296 -10.13 19.54 -5.19
N MET A 297 -10.37 18.70 -6.20
CA MET A 297 -11.41 17.67 -6.16
C MET A 297 -11.18 16.68 -5.00
N TYR A 298 -9.95 16.23 -4.77
CA TYR A 298 -9.58 15.33 -3.68
C TYR A 298 -9.97 15.93 -2.32
N SER A 299 -9.68 17.23 -2.10
CA SER A 299 -9.97 17.90 -0.83
C SER A 299 -11.47 17.94 -0.47
N LYS A 300 -12.33 17.90 -1.50
CA LYS A 300 -13.80 17.93 -1.41
C LYS A 300 -14.43 16.54 -1.47
N ALA A 301 -13.71 15.53 -1.98
CA ALA A 301 -14.25 14.21 -2.26
C ALA A 301 -14.72 13.46 -1.00
N PRO A 302 -15.89 12.77 -1.06
CA PRO A 302 -16.34 11.88 -0.01
C PRO A 302 -15.48 10.61 0.04
N GLY A 303 -15.61 9.88 1.13
CA GLY A 303 -14.91 8.61 1.35
C GLY A 303 -14.04 8.59 2.60
N PRO A 304 -13.43 7.43 2.91
CA PRO A 304 -12.56 7.23 4.06
C PRO A 304 -11.22 7.99 3.98
N GLY A 305 -10.49 8.00 5.10
CA GLY A 305 -9.19 8.66 5.22
C GLY A 305 -9.26 10.12 5.66
N MET A 306 -8.10 10.76 5.81
CA MET A 306 -7.99 12.15 6.25
C MET A 306 -8.22 13.12 5.11
N ARG A 307 -9.02 14.16 5.36
CA ARG A 307 -9.16 15.30 4.45
C ARG A 307 -7.94 16.20 4.60
N ILE A 308 -7.23 16.38 3.50
CA ILE A 308 -6.09 17.28 3.43
C ILE A 308 -6.16 18.09 2.14
N LYS A 309 -5.24 19.06 2.02
CA LYS A 309 -5.13 19.98 0.89
C LYS A 309 -3.79 19.76 0.20
N PRO A 310 -3.69 18.80 -0.75
CA PRO A 310 -2.43 18.41 -1.39
C PRO A 310 -1.67 19.59 -1.98
N GLU A 311 -2.38 20.61 -2.48
CA GLU A 311 -1.84 21.83 -3.07
C GLU A 311 -0.95 22.65 -2.13
N LYS A 312 -1.10 22.45 -0.80
CA LYS A 312 -0.28 23.12 0.21
C LYS A 312 1.01 22.36 0.53
N HIS A 313 1.07 21.08 0.19
CA HIS A 313 2.24 20.26 0.50
C HIS A 313 3.40 20.58 -0.43
N LEU A 314 4.60 20.36 0.10
CA LEU A 314 5.86 20.67 -0.58
C LEU A 314 6.01 19.96 -1.93
N PHE A 315 5.63 18.69 -2.00
CA PHE A 315 5.75 17.89 -3.21
C PHE A 315 5.02 18.54 -4.39
N PHE A 316 3.88 19.18 -4.11
CA PHE A 316 3.04 19.84 -5.10
C PHE A 316 3.56 21.24 -5.43
N ARG A 317 4.03 22.01 -4.43
CA ARG A 317 4.56 23.36 -4.65
C ARG A 317 5.88 23.39 -5.42
N GLN A 318 6.69 22.34 -5.31
CA GLN A 318 8.05 22.30 -5.89
C GLN A 318 8.10 21.91 -7.37
N ILE A 319 7.08 21.22 -7.89
CA ILE A 319 7.09 20.78 -9.29
C ILE A 319 6.95 21.98 -10.24
N GLU A 320 6.10 22.95 -9.91
CA GLU A 320 5.80 24.06 -10.83
C GLU A 320 7.05 24.89 -11.21
N PRO A 321 7.91 25.32 -10.27
CA PRO A 321 9.17 25.98 -10.61
C PRO A 321 10.08 25.12 -11.51
N LEU A 322 10.12 23.80 -11.28
CA LEU A 322 10.90 22.87 -12.10
C LEU A 322 10.38 22.82 -13.54
N LEU A 323 9.06 22.68 -13.72
CA LEU A 323 8.42 22.65 -15.04
C LEU A 323 8.67 23.96 -15.81
N ARG A 324 8.45 25.10 -15.14
CA ARG A 324 8.66 26.43 -15.74
C ARG A 324 10.11 26.64 -16.16
N ARG A 325 11.07 26.27 -15.30
CA ARG A 325 12.51 26.38 -15.62
C ARG A 325 12.88 25.56 -16.84
N HIS A 326 12.36 24.34 -16.97
CA HIS A 326 12.62 23.49 -18.14
C HIS A 326 12.00 24.05 -19.43
N LEU A 327 10.77 24.59 -19.35
CA LEU A 327 10.15 25.25 -20.49
C LEU A 327 10.92 26.51 -20.91
N GLU A 328 11.23 27.40 -19.98
CA GLU A 328 11.95 28.65 -20.25
C GLU A 328 13.32 28.39 -20.88
N LYS A 329 14.02 27.34 -20.43
CA LYS A 329 15.30 26.92 -21.03
C LYS A 329 15.10 26.49 -22.49
N ALA A 330 14.13 25.61 -22.76
CA ALA A 330 13.86 25.15 -24.12
C ALA A 330 13.40 26.29 -25.04
N GLU A 331 12.51 27.18 -24.58
CA GLU A 331 12.05 28.33 -25.37
C GLU A 331 13.18 29.32 -25.66
N ARG A 332 14.07 29.55 -24.69
CA ARG A 332 15.24 30.40 -24.88
C ARG A 332 16.19 29.81 -25.90
N GLU A 333 16.58 28.54 -25.76
CA GLU A 333 17.48 27.89 -26.70
C GLU A 333 16.87 27.83 -28.11
N ASN A 334 15.57 27.55 -28.23
CA ASN A 334 14.90 27.56 -29.53
C ASN A 334 14.82 28.97 -30.13
N GLY A 335 14.55 29.98 -29.30
CA GLY A 335 14.40 31.36 -29.74
C GLY A 335 15.70 32.05 -30.12
N PHE A 336 16.85 31.64 -29.58
CA PHE A 336 18.14 32.27 -29.83
C PHE A 336 19.10 31.43 -30.69
N ILE A 337 18.96 30.11 -30.74
CA ILE A 337 19.93 29.20 -31.37
C ILE A 337 19.28 28.42 -32.50
N TYR A 338 18.24 27.63 -32.22
CA TYR A 338 17.79 26.59 -33.15
C TYR A 338 16.70 27.05 -34.14
N HIS A 339 15.81 27.95 -33.72
CA HIS A 339 14.66 28.42 -34.49
C HIS A 339 13.81 27.30 -35.11
N GLN A 340 13.72 26.15 -34.45
CA GLN A 340 12.95 25.01 -34.92
C GLN A 340 11.46 25.26 -34.75
N LYS A 341 10.67 24.78 -35.71
CA LYS A 341 9.20 24.78 -35.60
C LYS A 341 8.79 23.89 -34.43
N VAL A 342 7.95 24.42 -33.54
CA VAL A 342 7.32 23.64 -32.47
C VAL A 342 6.24 22.75 -33.10
N PRO A 343 6.29 21.42 -32.95
CA PRO A 343 5.27 20.52 -33.47
C PRO A 343 3.91 20.72 -32.77
N ASP A 344 2.82 20.45 -33.49
CA ASP A 344 1.47 20.48 -32.91
C ASP A 344 1.23 19.23 -32.03
N GLU A 345 1.68 18.07 -32.52
CA GLU A 345 1.58 16.79 -31.81
C GLU A 345 2.61 16.69 -30.69
N CYS A 346 2.19 16.13 -29.55
CA CYS A 346 3.09 15.88 -28.43
C CYS A 346 3.99 14.67 -28.74
N PRO A 347 5.30 14.75 -28.44
CA PRO A 347 6.17 13.58 -28.47
C PRO A 347 5.63 12.43 -27.62
N GLN A 348 5.76 11.20 -28.11
CA GLN A 348 5.32 10.01 -27.38
C GLN A 348 6.27 9.70 -26.22
N LEU A 349 5.71 9.36 -25.07
CA LEU A 349 6.47 8.90 -23.91
C LEU A 349 6.89 7.45 -24.08
N ASP A 350 8.15 7.15 -23.79
CA ASP A 350 8.62 5.77 -23.69
C ASP A 350 8.24 5.17 -22.34
N THR A 351 7.45 4.10 -22.37
CA THR A 351 7.00 3.36 -21.18
C THR A 351 7.77 2.06 -20.96
N ASN A 352 8.69 1.69 -21.85
CA ASN A 352 9.49 0.46 -21.79
C ASN A 352 10.71 0.65 -20.89
N VAL A 353 10.48 0.63 -19.58
CA VAL A 353 11.57 0.72 -18.60
C VAL A 353 12.14 -0.67 -18.33
N SER A 354 13.46 -0.85 -18.50
CA SER A 354 14.15 -2.12 -18.16
C SER A 354 14.89 -2.06 -16.82
N TYR A 355 15.16 -0.87 -16.30
CA TYR A 355 15.95 -0.64 -15.09
C TYR A 355 15.22 0.27 -14.09
N GLY A 356 15.31 -0.03 -12.80
CA GLY A 356 14.73 0.82 -11.75
C GLY A 356 13.21 0.68 -11.55
N ILE A 357 12.58 -0.35 -12.11
CA ILE A 357 11.17 -0.67 -11.81
C ILE A 357 11.05 -1.27 -10.41
N ALA A 358 10.21 -0.68 -9.58
CA ALA A 358 9.81 -1.23 -8.29
C ALA A 358 8.94 -2.47 -8.49
N LYS A 359 9.23 -3.52 -7.72
CA LYS A 359 8.45 -4.76 -7.72
C LYS A 359 8.02 -5.12 -6.29
N PRO A 360 6.84 -5.73 -6.11
CA PRO A 360 6.44 -6.30 -4.84
C PRO A 360 7.51 -7.26 -4.33
N GLU A 361 7.77 -7.21 -3.02
CA GLU A 361 8.61 -8.20 -2.35
C GLU A 361 7.76 -9.43 -2.01
N SER A 362 8.12 -10.60 -2.52
CA SER A 362 7.33 -11.81 -2.25
C SER A 362 7.19 -12.06 -0.75
N PHE A 363 5.94 -12.12 -0.28
CA PHE A 363 5.63 -12.50 1.09
C PHE A 363 5.33 -14.00 1.15
N THR A 364 5.90 -14.67 2.15
CA THR A 364 5.60 -16.07 2.47
C THR A 364 5.20 -16.17 3.93
N TYR A 365 4.14 -16.92 4.20
CA TYR A 365 3.72 -17.17 5.58
C TYR A 365 4.83 -17.92 6.33
N PRO A 366 5.24 -17.49 7.53
CA PRO A 366 6.36 -18.10 8.23
C PRO A 366 6.02 -19.50 8.76
N PRO A 367 7.01 -20.39 8.92
CA PRO A 367 6.79 -21.74 9.43
C PRO A 367 6.27 -21.73 10.88
N ALA A 368 5.54 -22.77 11.25
CA ALA A 368 4.94 -22.89 12.59
C ALA A 368 5.98 -22.73 13.71
N ALA A 369 5.56 -22.08 14.80
CA ALA A 369 6.37 -21.92 16.01
C ALA A 369 6.77 -23.28 16.60
N GLU A 370 7.90 -23.34 17.29
CA GLU A 370 8.52 -24.55 17.83
C GLU A 370 7.62 -25.29 18.85
N ILE A 371 6.68 -24.56 19.47
CA ILE A 371 5.68 -25.14 20.38
C ILE A 371 4.72 -26.11 19.67
N TRP A 372 4.52 -25.94 18.36
CA TRP A 372 3.73 -26.85 17.54
C TRP A 372 4.50 -28.12 17.22
N ASN A 373 3.92 -29.25 17.59
CA ASN A 373 4.36 -30.60 17.23
C ASN A 373 3.12 -31.51 17.12
N PRO A 374 3.25 -32.73 16.56
CA PRO A 374 2.10 -33.61 16.35
C PRO A 374 1.31 -33.92 17.61
N ALA A 375 1.98 -34.06 18.77
CA ALA A 375 1.32 -34.33 20.03
C ALA A 375 0.47 -33.14 20.51
N VAL A 376 1.01 -31.91 20.42
CA VAL A 376 0.28 -30.69 20.79
C VAL A 376 -0.89 -30.44 19.85
N TYR A 377 -0.71 -30.63 18.54
CA TYR A 377 -1.78 -30.47 17.56
C TYR A 377 -2.88 -31.52 17.73
N SER A 378 -2.51 -32.78 17.99
CA SER A 378 -3.47 -33.85 18.29
C SER A 378 -4.28 -33.57 19.56
N ALA A 379 -3.69 -32.91 20.55
CA ALA A 379 -4.33 -32.54 21.80
C ALA A 379 -5.44 -31.48 21.69
N PHE A 380 -5.60 -30.80 20.54
CA PHE A 380 -6.81 -30.03 20.28
C PHE A 380 -7.96 -30.98 19.89
N ASP A 381 -8.86 -31.25 20.84
CA ASP A 381 -9.96 -32.20 20.71
C ASP A 381 -11.22 -31.54 20.14
N ILE A 382 -11.32 -31.52 18.81
CA ILE A 382 -12.45 -30.91 18.11
C ILE A 382 -13.79 -31.63 18.34
N SER A 383 -13.80 -32.86 18.86
CA SER A 383 -15.06 -33.57 19.18
C SER A 383 -15.89 -32.84 20.24
N LYS A 384 -15.25 -31.96 21.01
CA LYS A 384 -15.85 -31.12 22.04
C LYS A 384 -16.13 -29.70 21.57
N ALA A 385 -15.86 -29.38 20.31
CA ALA A 385 -16.06 -28.06 19.76
C ALA A 385 -17.55 -27.79 19.48
N LYS A 386 -18.01 -26.60 19.88
CA LYS A 386 -19.28 -26.06 19.38
C LYS A 386 -18.96 -25.16 18.21
N MET A 387 -19.09 -25.70 16.99
CA MET A 387 -18.73 -25.00 15.77
C MET A 387 -19.83 -23.99 15.42
N PRO A 388 -19.51 -22.70 15.25
CA PRO A 388 -20.50 -21.72 14.82
C PRO A 388 -20.93 -21.99 13.37
N ASP A 389 -22.21 -21.76 13.06
CA ASP A 389 -22.76 -21.93 11.70
C ASP A 389 -22.39 -20.74 10.77
N PHE A 390 -21.12 -20.70 10.36
CA PHE A 390 -20.57 -19.67 9.47
C PHE A 390 -19.51 -20.28 8.53
N SER A 391 -19.94 -21.22 7.69
CA SER A 391 -19.09 -21.82 6.64
C SER A 391 -18.80 -20.87 5.48
N LYS A 392 -19.51 -19.74 5.41
CA LYS A 392 -19.38 -18.72 4.36
C LYS A 392 -19.32 -17.33 4.98
N MET A 393 -18.46 -16.48 4.43
CA MET A 393 -18.34 -15.08 4.81
C MET A 393 -19.67 -14.37 4.61
N LYS A 394 -20.10 -13.61 5.61
CA LYS A 394 -21.29 -12.77 5.52
C LYS A 394 -21.10 -11.43 6.20
N LYS A 395 -21.90 -10.45 5.81
CA LYS A 395 -21.99 -9.17 6.52
C LYS A 395 -22.47 -9.42 7.96
N SER A 396 -21.78 -8.80 8.92
CA SER A 396 -22.13 -8.83 10.33
C SER A 396 -23.28 -7.85 10.60
N SER A 397 -24.23 -8.26 11.44
CA SER A 397 -25.33 -7.39 11.90
C SER A 397 -24.88 -6.34 12.92
N SER A 398 -23.83 -6.64 13.70
CA SER A 398 -23.24 -5.71 14.65
C SER A 398 -22.17 -4.85 13.97
N LYS A 399 -22.17 -3.54 14.24
CA LYS A 399 -21.13 -2.62 13.78
C LYS A 399 -19.84 -2.81 14.58
N LEU A 400 -18.73 -2.36 14.00
CA LEU A 400 -17.44 -2.20 14.68
C LEU A 400 -17.09 -0.72 14.73
N ASP A 401 -16.53 -0.27 15.86
CA ASP A 401 -16.01 1.08 15.96
C ASP A 401 -14.75 1.22 15.10
N PRO A 402 -14.59 2.33 14.35
CA PRO A 402 -13.36 2.59 13.61
C PRO A 402 -12.14 2.62 14.53
N VAL A 403 -11.00 2.19 14.02
CA VAL A 403 -9.73 2.27 14.75
C VAL A 403 -9.38 3.75 14.97
N LYS A 404 -9.13 4.12 16.23
CA LYS A 404 -8.66 5.45 16.60
C LYS A 404 -7.16 5.54 16.32
N GLU A 405 -6.81 5.87 15.08
CA GLU A 405 -5.44 6.04 14.63
C GLU A 405 -4.84 7.37 15.08
N GLU A 406 -3.56 7.37 15.42
CA GLU A 406 -2.79 8.59 15.60
C GLU A 406 -2.65 9.33 14.27
N LYS A 407 -2.65 10.66 14.33
CA LYS A 407 -2.52 11.48 13.13
C LYS A 407 -1.11 11.37 12.57
N ILE A 408 -1.01 11.03 11.29
CA ILE A 408 0.25 11.13 10.55
C ILE A 408 0.46 12.61 10.22
N TYR A 409 1.40 13.25 10.92
CA TYR A 409 1.80 14.62 10.62
C TYR A 409 2.67 14.65 9.37
N GLN A 410 2.48 15.70 8.56
CA GLN A 410 3.31 15.96 7.39
C GLN A 410 3.83 17.38 7.51
N THR A 411 5.12 17.55 7.24
CA THR A 411 5.75 18.86 7.29
C THR A 411 5.19 19.80 6.23
N GLU A 412 4.98 21.05 6.63
CA GLU A 412 4.69 22.17 5.72
C GLU A 412 5.95 23.02 5.45
N LYS A 413 7.09 22.70 6.09
CA LYS A 413 8.33 23.50 6.05
C LYS A 413 9.15 23.21 4.80
N ASP A 414 9.62 24.27 4.13
CA ASP A 414 10.48 24.13 2.95
C ASP A 414 11.87 23.55 3.34
N PRO A 415 12.40 22.53 2.63
CA PRO A 415 13.74 21.99 2.88
C PRO A 415 14.82 22.97 2.42
N ASN A 416 15.97 22.98 3.10
CA ASN A 416 17.07 23.92 2.85
C ASN A 416 17.95 23.59 1.62
N ASN A 417 17.54 22.67 0.73
CA ASN A 417 18.36 22.26 -0.43
C ASN A 417 17.70 22.56 -1.79
N SER A 418 18.56 22.75 -2.80
CA SER A 418 18.20 23.23 -4.14
C SER A 418 17.38 22.23 -4.98
N SER A 419 17.31 20.98 -4.56
CA SER A 419 16.55 19.91 -5.22
C SER A 419 15.13 19.75 -4.66
N GLY A 420 14.81 20.39 -3.53
CA GLY A 420 13.59 20.08 -2.78
C GLY A 420 13.55 18.62 -2.28
N CYS A 421 14.70 17.94 -2.28
CA CYS A 421 14.80 16.56 -1.87
C CYS A 421 15.04 16.48 -0.38
N VAL A 422 14.11 15.91 0.37
CA VAL A 422 14.27 15.80 1.82
C VAL A 422 15.27 14.68 2.19
N ILE A 423 15.78 13.96 1.19
CA ILE A 423 16.86 12.96 1.26
C ILE A 423 18.20 13.65 1.08
N CYS A 424 18.86 13.89 2.22
CA CYS A 424 20.25 14.31 2.36
C CYS A 424 21.14 13.12 2.78
#